data_AF-A0A5K1A9Q0-F1
#
_entry.id   AF-A0A5K1A9Q0-F1
#
_cell.length_a   1.000
_cell.length_b   1.000
_cell.length_c   1.000
_cell.angle_alpha   90.00
_cell.angle_beta   90.00
_cell.angle_gamma   90.00
#
_symmetry.space_group_name_H-M   'P 1'
#
loop_
_entity.id
_entity.type
_entity.pdbx_description
1 polymer ?
#
loop_
_entity_poly.entity_id
_entity_poly.type
_entity_poly.pdbx_seq_one_letter_code
_entity_poly.pdbx_strand_id
1 'polypeptide(L)' 'IWCPRMSDECCSAQLIDGNGVFNVSGLEHFVKAVKLAECGISYAVVSIMGPQSS' A
#
# COMPACT_ATOMS: atom_id res chain seq x y z
N ILE A 1 -20.18 -6.81 3.79
CA ILE A 1 -18.86 -6.12 3.75
C ILE A 1 -17.84 -7.24 3.85
N TRP A 2 -17.16 -7.53 2.74
CA TRP A 2 -16.53 -8.83 2.52
C TRP A 2 -15.30 -9.00 3.42
N CYS A 3 -15.31 -10.01 4.28
CA CYS A 3 -14.15 -10.55 4.98
C CYS A 3 -14.09 -12.05 4.72
N PRO A 4 -13.10 -12.51 3.96
CA PRO A 4 -12.40 -13.74 4.28
C PRO A 4 -10.98 -13.37 4.71
N ARG A 5 -10.56 -13.84 5.89
CA ARG A 5 -9.21 -13.71 6.44
C ARG A 5 -8.17 -14.01 5.35
N MET A 6 -7.53 -12.97 4.81
CA MET A 6 -6.28 -13.08 4.08
C MET A 6 -5.20 -12.79 5.11
N SER A 7 -4.31 -13.76 5.33
CA SER A 7 -3.25 -13.74 6.34
C SER A 7 -2.66 -12.36 6.59
N ASP A 8 -2.46 -12.03 7.86
CA ASP A 8 -1.89 -10.80 8.45
C ASP A 8 -0.50 -10.37 7.91
N GLU A 9 -0.32 -10.28 6.60
CA GLU A 9 0.87 -9.68 5.99
C GLU A 9 0.53 -8.24 5.66
N CYS A 10 0.51 -7.41 6.70
CA CYS A 10 0.43 -5.96 6.57
C CYS A 10 1.66 -5.47 5.78
N CYS A 11 1.50 -5.40 4.46
CA CYS A 11 2.51 -4.85 3.56
C CYS A 11 2.44 -3.33 3.61
N SER A 12 2.83 -2.72 4.73
CA SER A 12 2.97 -1.26 4.78
C SER A 12 4.28 -0.85 4.10
N ALA A 13 4.22 0.15 3.22
CA ALA A 13 5.39 0.72 2.58
C ALA A 13 5.38 2.24 2.77
N GLN A 14 6.46 2.77 3.29
CA GLN A 14 6.68 4.22 3.35
C GLN A 14 7.13 4.69 1.96
N LEU A 15 6.19 5.27 1.21
CA LEU A 15 6.41 5.72 -0.17
C LEU A 15 7.26 6.98 -0.25
N ILE A 16 7.18 7.85 0.74
CA ILE A 16 7.91 9.13 0.81
C ILE A 16 8.58 9.18 2.18
N ASP A 17 9.89 9.37 2.21
CA ASP A 17 10.64 9.48 3.46
C ASP A 17 10.57 10.88 4.08
N GLY A 18 11.20 11.04 5.26
CA GLY A 18 11.24 12.33 5.97
C GLY A 18 11.99 13.45 5.21
N ASN A 19 12.76 13.10 4.17
CA ASN A 19 13.43 14.06 3.29
C ASN A 19 12.63 14.35 2.01
N GLY A 20 11.44 13.75 1.86
CA GLY A 20 10.61 13.90 0.67
C GLY A 20 11.05 13.01 -0.52
N VAL A 21 11.95 12.06 -0.30
CA VAL A 21 12.45 11.17 -1.37
C VAL A 21 11.48 10.01 -1.57
N PHE A 22 11.16 9.73 -2.83
CA PHE A 22 10.27 8.64 -3.19
C PHE A 22 10.97 7.28 -3.17
N ASN A 23 10.42 6.34 -2.40
CA ASN A 23 10.97 5.00 -2.21
C ASN A 23 10.50 4.03 -3.31
N VAL A 24 11.15 4.11 -4.48
CA VAL A 24 10.86 3.24 -5.64
C VAL A 24 11.00 1.75 -5.27
N SER A 25 12.07 1.38 -4.55
CA SER A 25 12.32 0.00 -4.17
C SER A 25 11.26 -0.56 -3.22
N GLY A 26 10.80 0.25 -2.26
CA GLY A 26 9.71 -0.10 -1.35
C GLY A 26 8.38 -0.27 -2.07
N LEU A 27 8.07 0.58 -3.05
CA LEU A 27 6.88 0.43 -3.89
C LEU A 27 6.95 -0.85 -4.73
N GLU A 28 8.08 -1.13 -5.37
CA GLU A 28 8.24 -2.33 -6.20
C GLU A 28 8.04 -3.61 -5.37
N HIS A 29 8.60 -3.65 -4.16
CA HIS A 29 8.41 -4.74 -3.23
C HIS A 29 6.94 -4.88 -2.81
N PHE A 30 6.27 -3.76 -2.48
CA PHE A 30 4.85 -3.74 -2.12
C PHE A 30 3.97 -4.30 -3.24
N VAL A 31 4.15 -3.82 -4.47
CA VAL A 31 3.39 -4.26 -5.66
C VAL A 31 3.53 -5.76 -5.90
N LYS A 32 4.74 -6.31 -5.69
CA LYS A 32 5.00 -7.76 -5.79
C LYS A 32 4.36 -8.54 -4.64
N ALA A 33 4.49 -8.05 -3.41
CA ALA A 33 3.95 -8.71 -2.20
C ALA A 33 2.42 -8.82 -2.23
N VAL A 34 1.73 -7.77 -2.66
CA VAL A 34 0.26 -7.77 -2.79
C VAL A 34 -0.23 -8.35 -4.11
N LYS A 35 0.69 -8.82 -4.98
CA LYS A 35 0.39 -9.38 -6.30
C LYS A 35 -0.51 -8.46 -7.14
N LEU A 36 -0.26 -7.15 -7.10
CA LEU A 36 -1.14 -6.16 -7.71
C LEU A 36 -1.37 -6.41 -9.22
N ALA A 37 -0.36 -6.96 -9.90
CA ALA A 37 -0.45 -7.32 -11.31
C ALA A 37 -1.51 -8.41 -11.60
N GLU A 38 -1.74 -9.33 -10.65
CA GLU A 38 -2.78 -10.37 -10.76
C GLU A 38 -4.19 -9.78 -10.55
N CYS A 39 -4.31 -8.68 -9.80
CA CYS A 39 -5.57 -7.96 -9.63
C CYS A 39 -5.97 -7.15 -10.87
N GLY A 40 -5.04 -6.87 -11.79
CA GLY A 40 -5.31 -6.17 -13.05
C GLY A 40 -5.90 -4.77 -12.83
N ILE A 41 -7.12 -4.55 -13.33
CA ILE A 41 -7.90 -3.30 -13.14
C ILE A 41 -8.86 -3.35 -11.95
N SER A 42 -8.95 -4.48 -11.26
CA SER A 42 -9.89 -4.72 -10.16
C SER A 42 -9.30 -4.28 -8.81
N TYR A 43 -8.76 -3.06 -8.75
CA TYR A 43 -8.24 -2.46 -7.52
C TYR A 43 -8.80 -1.06 -7.31
N ALA A 44 -8.91 -0.65 -6.04
CA ALA A 44 -9.28 0.71 -5.66
C ALA A 44 -8.18 1.29 -4.78
N VAL A 45 -7.77 2.52 -5.08
CA VAL A 45 -6.84 3.28 -4.24
C VAL A 45 -7.64 4.27 -3.42
N VAL A 46 -7.48 4.22 -2.11
CA VAL A 46 -8.05 5.20 -1.18
C VAL A 46 -6.92 5.96 -0.50
N SER A 47 -7.12 7.26 -0.30
CA SER A 47 -6.18 8.12 0.41
C SER A 47 -6.89 8.74 1.60
N ILE A 48 -6.24 8.70 2.75
CA ILE A 48 -6.67 9.38 3.97
C ILE A 48 -5.66 10.48 4.22
N MET A 49 -6.14 11.72 4.22
CA MET A 49 -5.33 12.91 4.46
C MET A 49 -5.95 13.67 5.63
N GLY A 50 -5.12 14.10 6.57
CA GLY A 50 -5.55 14.84 7.74
C GLY A 50 -4.37 15.30 8.60
N PRO A 51 -4.62 16.11 9.64
CA PRO A 51 -3.64 16.43 10.67
C PRO A 51 -3.03 15.15 11.27
N GLN A 52 -1.76 15.20 11.71
CA GLN A 52 -1.03 14.04 12.24
C GLN A 52 -1.76 13.33 13.40
N SER A 53 -2.52 14.07 14.21
CA SER A 53 -3.48 13.49 15.15
C SER A 53 -4.88 13.94 14.77
N SER A 54 -5.71 13.03 14.30
CA SER A 54 -7.15 13.18 14.14
C SER A 54 -7.84 11.93 14.64
#